data_AF-A0A437N2A2-F1
#
_entry.id   AF-A0A437N2A2-F1
#
_cell.length_a   1.000
_cell.length_b   1.000
_cell.length_c   1.000
_cell.angle_alpha   90.00
_cell.angle_beta   90.00
_cell.angle_gamma   90.00
#
_symmetry.space_group_name_H-M   'P 1'
#
loop_
_entity.id
_entity.type
_entity.pdbx_description
1 polymer ?
#
loop_
_entity_poly.entity_id
_entity_poly.type
_entity_poly.pdbx_seq_one_letter_code
_entity_poly.pdbx_strand_id
1 'polypeptide(L)'
;MPIATHLFEAAAWHQAIKPVCACGHSNTFDPHGLWWHFERRHWDTRLEAVRLRFWCLMCKSSTSQRRHPQKIELVRPSDADVQLPLPPMHVWKRAKRAFR
;
A
#
# COMPACT_ATOMS: atom_id res chain seq x y z
N MET A 1 19.76 3.87 0.28
CA MET A 1 18.39 4.37 0.55
C MET A 1 17.70 3.36 1.44
N PRO A 2 17.01 3.77 2.52
CA PRO A 2 16.28 2.82 3.35
C PRO A 2 15.10 2.21 2.57
N ILE A 3 14.85 0.92 2.78
CA ILE A 3 13.77 0.17 2.14
C ILE A 3 12.60 0.12 3.11
N ALA A 4 11.42 0.60 2.72
CA ALA A 4 10.26 0.60 3.61
C ALA A 4 9.85 -0.84 3.91
N THR A 5 9.65 -1.13 5.18
CA THR A 5 9.13 -2.41 5.69
C THR A 5 7.67 -2.28 6.13
N HIS A 6 7.23 -1.05 6.41
CA HIS A 6 5.86 -0.71 6.81
C HIS A 6 5.24 0.33 5.86
N LEU A 7 3.90 0.32 5.76
CA LEU A 7 3.16 1.34 4.99
C LEU A 7 3.42 2.76 5.49
N PHE A 8 3.62 2.93 6.79
CA PHE A 8 3.94 4.24 7.35
C PHE A 8 5.29 4.77 6.84
N GLU A 9 6.32 3.92 6.79
CA GLU A 9 7.64 4.28 6.23
C GLU A 9 7.53 4.63 4.76
N ALA A 10 6.75 3.85 4.00
CA ALA A 10 6.49 4.14 2.59
C ALA A 10 5.81 5.51 2.41
N ALA A 11 4.85 5.85 3.28
CA ALA A 11 4.22 7.18 3.30
C ALA A 11 5.20 8.28 3.73
N ALA A 12 6.04 8.02 4.73
CA ALA A 12 7.03 8.99 5.22
C ALA A 12 8.14 9.27 4.20
N TRP A 13 8.50 8.29 3.38
CA TRP A 13 9.52 8.38 2.34
C TRP A 13 8.97 8.62 0.94
N HIS A 14 7.66 8.89 0.82
CA HIS A 14 7.00 9.14 -0.45
C HIS A 14 7.27 8.02 -1.47
N GLN A 15 7.13 6.76 -1.03
CA GLN A 15 7.26 5.56 -1.85
C GLN A 15 5.87 4.97 -2.10
N ALA A 16 5.47 4.94 -3.36
CA ALA A 16 4.19 4.38 -3.77
C ALA A 16 4.21 2.85 -3.67
N ILE A 17 3.05 2.28 -3.35
CA ILE A 17 2.90 0.84 -3.11
C ILE A 17 2.35 0.20 -4.37
N LYS A 18 3.16 -0.64 -5.02
CA LYS A 18 2.80 -1.33 -6.25
C LYS A 18 2.77 -2.85 -6.05
N PRO A 19 1.63 -3.45 -5.64
CA PRO A 19 1.46 -4.89 -5.67
C PRO A 19 1.55 -5.44 -7.09
N VAL A 20 2.40 -6.44 -7.30
CA VAL A 20 2.59 -7.11 -8.59
C VAL A 20 2.09 -8.55 -8.50
N CYS A 21 1.11 -8.88 -9.33
CA CYS A 21 0.58 -10.24 -9.44
C CYS A 21 1.43 -11.11 -10.38
N ALA A 22 1.36 -12.42 -10.21
CA ALA A 22 1.99 -13.41 -11.10
C ALA A 22 1.51 -13.30 -12.56
N CYS A 23 0.30 -12.80 -12.80
CA CYS A 23 -0.23 -12.58 -14.15
C CYS A 23 0.32 -11.30 -14.83
N GLY A 24 1.21 -10.56 -14.17
CA GLY A 24 1.76 -9.30 -14.67
C GLY A 24 0.89 -8.07 -14.37
N HIS A 25 -0.34 -8.24 -13.88
CA HIS A 25 -1.17 -7.11 -13.47
C HIS A 25 -0.62 -6.46 -12.19
N SER A 26 -0.47 -5.14 -12.23
CA SER A 26 -0.04 -4.33 -11.11
C SER A 26 -0.78 -3.01 -11.12
N ASN A 27 -1.01 -2.44 -9.94
CA ASN A 27 -1.52 -1.09 -9.79
C ASN A 27 -0.75 -0.37 -8.70
N THR A 28 -0.57 0.94 -8.83
CA THR A 28 0.17 1.75 -7.85
C THR A 28 -0.82 2.45 -6.94
N PHE A 29 -0.56 2.47 -5.64
CA PHE A 29 -1.41 3.11 -4.64
C PHE A 29 -0.68 4.25 -3.96
N ASP A 30 -1.41 5.33 -3.70
CA ASP A 30 -0.92 6.41 -2.86
C ASP A 30 -0.62 5.88 -1.44
N PRO A 31 0.61 6.06 -0.93
CA PRO A 31 1.02 5.45 0.32
C PRO A 31 0.34 6.09 1.54
N HIS A 32 -0.01 7.37 1.48
CA HIS A 32 -0.67 8.06 2.59
C HIS A 32 -2.10 7.56 2.81
N GLY A 33 -2.88 7.52 1.73
CA GLY A 33 -4.24 7.01 1.73
C GLY A 33 -4.28 5.51 2.04
N LEU A 34 -3.32 4.73 1.53
CA LEU A 34 -3.24 3.31 1.84
C LEU A 34 -2.89 3.05 3.31
N TRP A 35 -1.89 3.75 3.85
CA TRP A 35 -1.58 3.67 5.28
C TRP A 35 -2.81 4.02 6.13
N TRP A 36 -3.49 5.13 5.83
CA TRP A 36 -4.68 5.53 6.58
C TRP A 36 -5.82 4.50 6.51
N HIS A 37 -6.00 3.87 5.36
CA HIS A 37 -7.00 2.82 5.18
C HIS A 37 -6.75 1.61 6.10
N PHE A 38 -5.49 1.23 6.29
CA PHE A 38 -5.08 0.15 7.18
C PHE A 38 -5.14 0.56 8.65
N GLU A 39 -4.65 1.76 8.96
CA GLU A 39 -4.61 2.32 10.31
C GLU A 39 -6.01 2.41 10.93
N ARG A 40 -6.99 2.94 10.17
CA ARG A 40 -8.40 3.05 10.61
C ARG A 40 -9.05 1.71 10.96
N ARG A 41 -8.50 0.61 10.43
CA ARG A 41 -9.03 -0.75 10.64
C ARG A 41 -8.17 -1.56 11.59
N HIS A 42 -7.15 -0.96 12.19
CA HIS A 42 -6.16 -1.63 13.02
C HIS A 42 -5.57 -2.87 12.33
N TRP A 43 -5.35 -2.78 11.02
CA TRP A 43 -4.71 -3.84 10.26
C TRP A 43 -3.20 -3.72 10.35
N ASP A 44 -2.53 -4.86 10.23
CA ASP A 44 -1.07 -4.92 10.21
C ASP A 44 -0.53 -4.15 8.99
N THR A 45 0.35 -3.20 9.25
CA THR A 45 0.93 -2.28 8.26
C THR A 45 2.25 -2.78 7.69
N ARG A 46 2.77 -3.93 8.15
CA ARG A 46 3.94 -4.59 7.55
C ARG A 46 3.66 -4.97 6.11
N LEU A 47 4.58 -4.68 5.19
CA LEU A 47 4.37 -4.92 3.76
C LEU A 47 4.03 -6.39 3.44
N GLU A 48 4.60 -7.34 4.19
CA GLU A 48 4.27 -8.76 4.07
C GLU A 48 2.81 -9.08 4.38
N ALA A 49 2.28 -8.52 5.47
CA ALA A 49 0.88 -8.69 5.87
C ALA A 49 -0.07 -7.93 4.92
N VAL A 50 0.34 -6.74 4.50
CA VAL A 50 -0.36 -5.91 3.51
C VAL A 50 -0.52 -6.66 2.19
N ARG A 51 0.53 -7.35 1.72
CA ARG A 51 0.49 -8.19 0.50
C ARG A 51 -0.62 -9.23 0.55
N LEU A 52 -0.84 -9.86 1.70
CA LEU A 52 -1.89 -10.87 1.90
C LEU A 52 -3.30 -10.28 1.90
N ARG A 53 -3.45 -8.96 2.07
CA ARG A 53 -4.74 -8.27 1.98
C ARG A 53 -5.11 -7.89 0.55
N PHE A 54 -4.13 -7.79 -0.35
CA PHE A 54 -4.37 -7.53 -1.76
C PHE A 54 -4.78 -8.80 -2.50
N TRP A 55 -5.61 -8.62 -3.54
CA TRP A 55 -5.91 -9.65 -4.52
C TRP A 55 -5.97 -9.06 -5.92
N CYS A 56 -5.62 -9.86 -6.93
CA CYS A 56 -5.70 -9.45 -8.32
C CYS A 56 -7.12 -9.58 -8.87
N LEU A 57 -7.70 -8.47 -9.33
CA LEU A 57 -9.01 -8.45 -9.99
C LEU A 57 -8.96 -9.17 -11.35
N MET A 58 -7.87 -9.06 -12.11
CA MET A 58 -7.71 -9.76 -13.39
C MET A 58 -7.70 -11.28 -13.21
N CYS A 59 -6.98 -11.81 -12.22
CA CYS A 59 -7.02 -13.25 -11.91
C CYS A 59 -8.41 -13.69 -11.45
N LYS A 60 -9.08 -12.87 -10.62
CA LYS A 60 -10.45 -13.15 -10.18
C LYS A 60 -11.42 -13.18 -11.36
N SER A 61 -11.27 -12.31 -12.35
CA SER A 61 -12.14 -12.28 -13.52
C SER A 61 -11.86 -13.41 -14.52
N SER A 62 -10.60 -13.80 -14.69
CA SER A 62 -10.20 -14.80 -15.70
C SER A 62 -10.28 -16.25 -15.19
N THR A 63 -9.95 -16.47 -13.91
CA THR A 63 -9.84 -17.82 -13.33
C THR A 63 -10.79 -18.04 -12.14
N SER A 64 -11.63 -17.05 -11.79
CA SER A 64 -12.50 -17.05 -10.60
C SER A 64 -11.75 -17.21 -9.27
N GLN A 65 -10.41 -17.13 -9.27
CA GLN A 65 -9.58 -17.27 -8.08
C GLN A 65 -9.01 -15.93 -7.60
N ARG A 66 -9.09 -15.68 -6.30
CA ARG A 66 -8.45 -14.53 -5.65
C ARG A 66 -6.99 -14.86 -5.40
N ARG A 67 -6.10 -14.38 -6.29
CA ARG A 67 -4.66 -14.57 -6.13
C ARG A 67 -4.04 -13.37 -5.44
N HIS A 68 -3.25 -13.64 -4.40
CA HIS A 68 -2.43 -12.62 -3.76
C HIS A 68 -1.28 -12.19 -4.69
N PRO A 69 -0.84 -10.93 -4.63
CA PRO A 69 0.37 -10.48 -5.32
C PRO A 69 1.58 -11.30 -4.88
N GLN A 70 2.51 -11.54 -5.79
CA GLN A 70 3.77 -12.23 -5.48
C GLN A 70 4.70 -11.34 -4.67
N LYS A 71 4.75 -10.05 -5.01
CA LYS A 71 5.58 -9.05 -4.34
C LYS A 71 4.88 -7.70 -4.31
N ILE A 72 5.36 -6.84 -3.41
CA ILE A 72 5.08 -5.42 -3.42
C ILE A 72 6.36 -4.71 -3.85
N GLU A 73 6.26 -3.89 -4.88
CA GLU A 73 7.33 -3.00 -5.30
C GLU A 73 7.10 -1.61 -4.71
N LEU A 74 8.18 -0.98 -4.25
CA LEU A 74 8.19 0.40 -3.81
C LEU A 74 8.68 1.25 -4.98
N VAL A 75 7.79 2.09 -5.51
CA VAL A 75 8.06 2.90 -6.70
C VAL A 75 7.94 4.38 -6.39
N ARG A 76 8.39 5.23 -7.33
CA ARG A 76 8.14 6.67 -7.20
C ARG A 76 6.64 6.93 -7.43
N PRO A 77 6.01 7.76 -6.58
CA PRO A 77 4.61 8.12 -6.74
C PRO A 77 4.39 8.90 -8.02
N SER A 78 3.21 8.71 -8.61
CA SER A 78 2.78 9.32 -9.85
C SER A 78 1.33 9.80 -9.77
N ASP A 79 0.93 10.73 -10.63
CA ASP A 79 -0.46 11.20 -10.68
C ASP A 79 -1.45 10.11 -11.12
N ALA A 80 -0.96 8.99 -11.66
CA ALA A 80 -1.75 7.83 -12.02
C ALA A 80 -2.01 6.87 -10.84
N ASP A 81 -1.50 7.19 -9.65
CA ASP A 81 -1.64 6.33 -8.48
C ASP A 81 -3.09 6.34 -7.98
N VAL A 82 -3.56 5.16 -7.56
CA VAL A 82 -4.87 5.00 -6.95
C VAL A 82 -4.92 5.80 -5.66
N GLN A 83 -5.70 6.87 -5.69
CA GLN A 83 -5.93 7.75 -4.55
C GLN A 83 -6.98 7.14 -3.62
N LEU A 84 -6.56 6.87 -2.39
CA LEU A 84 -7.46 6.52 -1.29
C LEU A 84 -7.73 7.77 -0.44
N PRO A 85 -8.81 7.78 0.37
CA PRO A 85 -9.05 8.89 1.28
C PRO A 85 -7.81 9.17 2.11
N LEU A 86 -7.31 10.41 2.04
CA LEU A 86 -6.11 10.80 2.76
C LEU A 86 -6.40 10.89 4.27
N PRO A 87 -5.38 10.65 5.13
CA PRO A 87 -5.52 10.88 6.55
C PRO A 87 -5.79 12.36 6.83
N PRO A 88 -6.67 12.70 7.78
CA PRO A 88 -6.78 14.06 8.27
C PRO A 88 -5.40 14.55 8.75
N MET A 89 -5.08 15.82 8.46
CA MET A 89 -3.77 16.41 8.74
C MET A 89 -3.32 16.23 10.20
N HIS A 90 -4.25 16.31 11.16
CA HIS A 90 -3.95 16.14 12.58
C HIS A 90 -3.53 14.70 12.93
N VAL A 91 -4.10 13.70 12.27
CA VAL A 91 -3.74 12.28 12.46
C VAL A 91 -2.36 12.03 11.90
N TRP A 92 -2.10 12.51 10.69
CA TRP A 92 -0.78 12.36 10.06
C TRP A 92 0.33 12.98 10.91
N LYS A 93 0.11 14.21 11.41
CA LYS A 93 1.04 14.87 12.32
C LYS A 93 1.27 14.07 13.61
N ARG A 94 0.23 13.45 14.17
CA ARG A 94 0.33 12.61 15.37
C ARG A 94 1.18 11.35 15.10
N ALA A 95 0.90 10.64 14.02
CA ALA A 95 1.64 9.44 13.63
C ALA A 95 3.13 9.76 13.36
N LYS A 96 3.40 10.87 12.64
CA LYS A 96 4.77 11.37 12.45
C LYS A 96 5.50 11.70 13.74
N ARG A 97 4.82 12.19 14.77
CA ARG A 97 5.43 12.44 16.08
C ARG A 97 5.75 11.15 16.82
N ALA A 98 4.91 10.13 16.71
CA ALA A 98 5.13 8.83 17.34
C ALA A 98 6.28 8.03 16.69
N PHE A 99 6.58 8.30 15.42
CA PHE A 99 7.68 7.69 14.68
C PHE A 99 9.06 8.34 14.95
N ARG A 100 9.10 9.53 15.57
CA ARG A 100 10.33 10.30 15.79
C ARG A 100 10.99 9.95 17.13
#